data_AF-L1NKG3-F1
#
_entry.id   AF-L1NKG3-F1
#
_cell.length_a   1.000
_cell.length_b   1.000
_cell.length_c   1.000
_cell.angle_alpha   90.00
_cell.angle_beta   90.00
_cell.angle_gamma   90.00
#
_symmetry.space_group_name_H-M   'P 1'
#
loop_
_entity.id
_entity.type
_entity.pdbx_description
1 polymer ?
#
loop_
_entity_poly.entity_id
_entity_poly.type
_entity_poly.pdbx_seq_one_letter_code
_entity_poly.pdbx_strand_id
1 'polypeptide(L)'
;MKKQLFIIALCTCILGAKAVNADYNVVPLPQKINAEKGAPFTLSKAVIIVYEGTDEQMKANAQFLSDYISQATGIRLDVIDKKDKKRTAVCLAIDPTISGKEAYRLSVNKKQVNITGSTPAGVFYGIQTLRKSLPVQTSGANVMLPAVLIEDAPRFGYRGMMLDCARHFFSVDFVKRYIDIMALHNLNVFHWHLSDDQGWRIEIKSRPKLAQIASRRSGTVIGHNSIIDDSTAYGGYYTQKEAREIVEYARLRNITVIPEIDMPGHMRAALAAYPELGCTGGPYEVGHKWGIYTDVLCVGNEQIYPFLQDVINEIADIFPAQYLHIGGDETPTTKWEQCPRCLALAKAQNTDIKHLQQYFTNRMEQYVATKGKRIIGWDEILDGKINKTATIMSWRGVEPGSKAAALGHDVIMAPLWHAYFDFYQSEEIKHEPKAIGNYLPVAKVYEFDPAPDTFSAEAKSHILGVQANLWTEYIPYTTQAEYMILPRIAALAEVQWTPVERKDFDSFTKRAFRLTDLYDRYGYQYARHLWKEKQLSTGDTW
;
A
#
# COMPACT_ATOMS: atom_id res chain seq x y z
N MET A 1 69.89 -40.47 -17.52
CA MET A 1 68.48 -40.87 -17.31
C MET A 1 67.84 -39.89 -16.35
N LYS A 2 66.75 -39.24 -16.79
CA LYS A 2 65.89 -38.33 -16.02
C LYS A 2 65.17 -39.05 -14.88
N LYS A 3 64.88 -38.36 -13.77
CA LYS A 3 63.59 -38.33 -13.01
C LYS A 3 63.81 -37.60 -11.67
N GLN A 4 63.47 -36.31 -11.59
CA GLN A 4 62.16 -35.76 -11.19
C GLN A 4 62.01 -35.66 -9.66
N LEU A 5 62.44 -34.51 -9.10
CA LEU A 5 61.95 -34.00 -7.82
C LEU A 5 60.53 -33.46 -8.03
N PHE A 6 59.55 -34.02 -7.34
CA PHE A 6 58.21 -33.46 -7.22
C PHE A 6 58.23 -32.38 -6.12
N ILE A 7 58.18 -31.12 -6.52
CA ILE A 7 57.84 -30.01 -5.62
C ILE A 7 56.30 -29.98 -5.55
N ILE A 8 55.75 -30.42 -4.43
CA ILE A 8 54.33 -30.19 -4.11
C ILE A 8 54.23 -28.74 -3.61
N ALA A 9 53.90 -27.83 -4.52
CA ALA A 9 53.46 -26.49 -4.18
C ALA A 9 52.02 -26.59 -3.65
N LEU A 10 51.87 -26.53 -2.33
CA LEU A 10 50.58 -26.40 -1.66
C LEU A 10 50.04 -24.98 -1.93
N CYS A 11 49.40 -24.77 -3.07
CA CYS A 11 48.58 -23.59 -3.31
C CYS A 11 47.32 -23.68 -2.45
N THR A 12 47.43 -23.28 -1.18
CA THR A 12 46.27 -22.87 -0.39
C THR A 12 45.69 -21.62 -1.02
N CYS A 13 44.79 -21.78 -2.00
CA CYS A 13 43.84 -20.76 -2.37
C CYS A 13 42.92 -20.53 -1.16
N ILE A 14 43.31 -19.62 -0.28
CA ILE A 14 42.40 -19.01 0.67
C ILE A 14 41.42 -18.21 -0.21
N LEU A 15 40.27 -18.82 -0.52
CA LEU A 15 39.08 -18.13 -0.99
C LEU A 15 38.62 -17.21 0.15
N GLY A 16 39.32 -16.11 0.35
CA GLY A 16 38.83 -15.01 1.14
C GLY A 16 37.58 -14.49 0.44
N ALA A 17 36.43 -14.61 1.09
CA ALA A 17 35.19 -14.00 0.61
C ALA A 17 35.50 -12.51 0.36
N LYS A 18 35.52 -12.10 -0.91
CA LYS A 18 35.72 -10.70 -1.27
C LYS A 18 34.58 -9.91 -0.65
N ALA A 19 34.92 -8.90 0.15
CA ALA A 19 33.91 -8.02 0.72
C ALA A 19 33.12 -7.36 -0.42
N VAL A 20 31.80 -7.47 -0.36
CA VAL A 20 30.89 -6.93 -1.37
C VAL A 20 30.52 -5.50 -0.99
N ASN A 21 30.50 -4.60 -1.96
CA ASN A 21 30.14 -3.20 -1.74
C ASN A 21 28.61 -3.05 -1.73
N ALA A 22 28.10 -2.20 -0.84
CA ALA A 22 26.73 -1.69 -0.94
C ALA A 22 26.58 -0.72 -2.12
N ASP A 23 25.38 -0.62 -2.65
CA ASP A 23 25.03 0.27 -3.76
C ASP A 23 23.80 1.12 -3.41
N TYR A 24 24.02 2.43 -3.27
CA TYR A 24 22.99 3.39 -2.85
C TYR A 24 21.99 3.76 -3.96
N ASN A 25 22.18 3.28 -5.19
CA ASN A 25 21.20 3.44 -6.26
C ASN A 25 20.03 2.47 -6.03
N VAL A 26 19.15 2.78 -5.07
CA VAL A 26 18.02 1.94 -4.65
C VAL A 26 16.70 2.34 -5.34
N VAL A 27 15.61 1.62 -5.06
CA VAL A 27 14.25 1.98 -5.44
C VAL A 27 13.42 2.27 -4.18
N PRO A 28 12.68 3.39 -4.10
CA PRO A 28 12.76 4.54 -5.02
C PRO A 28 14.13 5.21 -4.99
N LEU A 29 14.49 5.94 -6.04
CA LEU A 29 15.76 6.66 -6.13
C LEU A 29 15.79 7.88 -5.19
N PRO A 30 16.76 7.98 -4.25
CA PRO A 30 16.90 9.13 -3.36
C PRO A 30 17.13 10.45 -4.11
N GLN A 31 16.61 11.56 -3.58
CA GLN A 31 16.70 12.90 -4.19
C GLN A 31 18.12 13.41 -4.40
N LYS A 32 19.07 13.11 -3.50
CA LYS A 32 20.50 13.45 -3.65
C LYS A 32 21.39 12.33 -3.11
N ILE A 33 22.38 11.94 -3.90
CA ILE A 33 23.42 10.98 -3.50
C ILE A 33 24.77 11.61 -3.85
N ASN A 34 25.51 12.07 -2.84
CA ASN A 34 26.82 12.69 -3.01
C ASN A 34 27.89 11.74 -2.52
N ALA A 35 28.71 11.23 -3.44
CA ALA A 35 29.87 10.41 -3.07
C ALA A 35 30.88 11.28 -2.30
N GLU A 36 31.37 10.77 -1.18
CA GLU A 36 32.32 11.47 -0.32
C GLU A 36 33.72 10.87 -0.44
N LYS A 37 34.75 11.68 -0.20
CA LYS A 37 36.14 11.18 -0.19
C LYS A 37 36.39 10.42 1.11
N GLY A 38 36.99 9.24 1.01
CA GLY A 38 37.48 8.50 2.18
C GLY A 38 37.37 6.99 2.02
N ALA A 39 37.92 6.27 3.00
CA ALA A 39 37.75 4.84 3.06
C ALA A 39 36.29 4.46 3.37
N PRO A 40 35.77 3.37 2.78
CA PRO A 40 34.45 2.85 3.11
C PRO A 40 34.33 2.44 4.58
N PHE A 41 33.11 2.40 5.10
CA PHE A 41 32.80 1.79 6.39
C PHE A 41 32.69 0.27 6.24
N THR A 42 33.30 -0.49 7.15
CA THR A 42 33.17 -1.96 7.17
C THR A 42 32.06 -2.38 8.12
N LEU A 43 30.95 -2.84 7.57
CA LEU A 43 29.88 -3.48 8.33
C LEU A 43 30.30 -4.92 8.68
N SER A 44 30.48 -5.20 9.96
CA SER A 44 30.90 -6.50 10.50
C SER A 44 30.14 -6.81 11.78
N LYS A 45 30.27 -8.04 12.30
CA LYS A 45 29.64 -8.48 13.57
C LYS A 45 30.05 -7.66 14.80
N ALA A 46 31.15 -6.91 14.74
CA ALA A 46 31.61 -6.08 15.85
C ALA A 46 30.86 -4.73 15.96
N VAL A 47 30.22 -4.30 14.87
CA VAL A 47 29.45 -3.06 14.80
C VAL A 47 28.23 -3.14 15.72
N ILE A 48 27.81 -2.00 16.24
CA ILE A 48 26.57 -1.83 17.01
C ILE A 48 25.60 -0.91 16.30
N ILE A 49 24.33 -1.07 16.60
CA ILE A 49 23.31 -0.07 16.32
C ILE A 49 23.07 0.73 17.60
N VAL A 50 23.17 2.04 17.51
CA VAL A 50 22.88 2.96 18.60
C VAL A 50 21.66 3.79 18.21
N TYR A 51 20.65 3.85 19.08
CA TYR A 51 19.57 4.82 18.94
C TYR A 51 19.63 5.82 20.09
N GLU A 52 19.42 7.09 19.79
CA GLU A 52 19.42 8.15 20.79
C GLU A 52 18.01 8.42 21.32
N GLY A 53 17.88 8.57 22.64
CA GLY A 53 16.63 8.93 23.31
C GLY A 53 15.84 7.75 23.89
N THR A 54 14.64 8.04 24.39
CA THR A 54 13.74 7.07 25.06
C THR A 54 12.46 6.80 24.26
N ASP A 55 12.42 7.21 22.99
CA ASP A 55 11.27 7.03 22.10
C ASP A 55 11.15 5.55 21.68
N GLU A 56 10.00 4.91 21.98
CA GLU A 56 9.75 3.51 21.65
C GLU A 56 9.74 3.23 20.14
N GLN A 57 9.33 4.19 19.30
CA GLN A 57 9.40 4.08 17.85
C GLN A 57 10.85 4.10 17.36
N MET A 58 11.74 4.88 17.99
CA MET A 58 13.17 4.86 17.66
C MET A 58 13.82 3.54 18.05
N LYS A 59 13.43 2.95 19.18
CA LYS A 59 13.86 1.61 19.59
C LYS A 59 13.38 0.54 18.59
N ALA A 60 12.12 0.61 18.16
CA ALA A 60 11.58 -0.27 17.13
C ALA A 60 12.35 -0.12 15.80
N ASN A 61 12.65 1.11 15.38
CA ASN A 61 13.49 1.38 14.20
C ASN A 61 14.88 0.73 14.30
N ALA A 62 15.54 0.83 15.45
CA ALA A 62 16.83 0.20 15.68
C ALA A 62 16.77 -1.33 15.57
N GLN A 63 15.70 -1.93 16.12
CA GLN A 63 15.46 -3.36 16.02
C GLN A 63 15.20 -3.79 14.57
N PHE A 64 14.35 -3.06 13.84
CA PHE A 64 14.14 -3.29 12.41
C PHE A 64 15.43 -3.25 11.62
N LEU A 65 16.29 -2.26 11.86
CA LEU A 65 17.58 -2.18 11.18
C LEU A 65 18.46 -3.41 11.46
N SER A 66 18.53 -3.87 12.72
CA SER A 66 19.26 -5.10 13.07
C SER A 66 18.71 -6.32 12.34
N ASP A 67 17.38 -6.47 12.31
CA ASP A 67 16.72 -7.59 11.65
C ASP A 67 16.91 -7.55 10.13
N TYR A 68 16.82 -6.38 9.49
CA TYR A 68 17.05 -6.22 8.06
C TYR A 68 18.50 -6.51 7.66
N ILE A 69 19.48 -6.03 8.42
CA ILE A 69 20.90 -6.35 8.19
C ILE A 69 21.11 -7.86 8.34
N SER A 70 20.54 -8.48 9.38
CA SER A 70 20.65 -9.93 9.60
C SER A 70 20.01 -10.73 8.49
N GLN A 71 18.85 -10.31 7.98
CA GLN A 71 18.15 -10.99 6.90
C GLN A 71 18.91 -10.90 5.57
N ALA A 72 19.48 -9.74 5.25
CA ALA A 72 20.21 -9.52 4.00
C ALA A 72 21.63 -10.13 4.02
N THR A 73 22.34 -10.02 5.15
CA THR A 73 23.78 -10.30 5.22
C THR A 73 24.19 -11.48 6.11
N GLY A 74 23.28 -11.98 6.96
CA GLY A 74 23.60 -12.93 8.02
C GLY A 74 24.38 -12.31 9.21
N ILE A 75 24.62 -10.99 9.21
CA ILE A 75 25.25 -10.28 10.32
C ILE A 75 24.17 -9.81 11.31
N ARG A 76 24.19 -10.32 12.54
CA ARG A 76 23.35 -9.80 13.63
C ARG A 76 24.12 -8.73 14.40
N LEU A 77 23.52 -7.56 14.56
CA LEU A 77 24.11 -6.45 15.32
C LEU A 77 23.35 -6.23 16.62
N ASP A 78 24.08 -5.97 17.70
CA ASP A 78 23.48 -5.58 18.97
C ASP A 78 22.88 -4.17 18.86
N VAL A 79 21.72 -3.99 19.49
CA VAL A 79 21.04 -2.70 19.62
C VAL A 79 21.26 -2.18 21.03
N ILE A 80 21.79 -0.96 21.16
CA ILE A 80 22.01 -0.30 22.46
C ILE A 80 21.49 1.14 22.44
N ASP A 81 21.20 1.66 23.63
CA ASP A 81 20.61 2.99 23.85
C ASP A 81 21.64 4.08 24.21
N LYS A 82 22.92 3.73 24.28
CA LYS A 82 24.03 4.64 24.59
C LYS A 82 25.26 4.33 23.76
N LYS A 83 25.90 5.37 23.23
CA LYS A 83 27.10 5.25 22.41
C LYS A 83 28.28 4.69 23.21
N ASP A 84 28.83 3.56 22.77
CA ASP A 84 30.14 3.11 23.19
C ASP A 84 31.22 3.73 22.30
N LYS A 85 31.99 4.68 22.85
CA LYS A 85 33.06 5.38 22.13
C LYS A 85 34.18 4.46 21.61
N LYS A 86 34.25 3.21 22.09
CA LYS A 86 35.26 2.22 21.67
C LYS A 86 34.82 1.36 20.49
N ARG A 87 33.53 1.38 20.11
CA ARG A 87 32.97 0.55 19.03
C ARG A 87 32.56 1.40 17.83
N THR A 88 32.69 0.84 16.64
CA THR A 88 32.10 1.41 15.42
C THR A 88 30.59 1.21 15.46
N ALA A 89 29.84 2.20 15.00
CA ALA A 89 28.38 2.23 15.17
C ALA A 89 27.64 2.68 13.92
N VAL A 90 26.42 2.17 13.78
CA VAL A 90 25.34 2.80 13.01
C VAL A 90 24.48 3.58 14.00
N CYS A 91 24.46 4.91 13.90
CA CYS A 91 23.76 5.79 14.82
C CYS A 91 22.42 6.24 14.20
N LEU A 92 21.35 6.10 14.96
CA LEU A 92 20.01 6.61 14.65
C LEU A 92 19.70 7.77 15.59
N ALA A 93 19.36 8.94 15.04
CA ALA A 93 19.08 10.12 15.86
C ALA A 93 18.02 11.04 15.24
N ILE A 94 17.36 11.80 16.11
CA ILE A 94 16.46 12.88 15.68
C ILE A 94 17.29 14.14 15.46
N ASP A 95 17.12 14.75 14.30
CA ASP A 95 17.72 16.03 13.95
C ASP A 95 16.60 17.01 13.57
N PRO A 96 16.21 17.93 14.48
CA PRO A 96 15.12 18.87 14.23
C PRO A 96 15.46 19.92 13.16
N THR A 97 16.71 20.00 12.70
CA THR A 97 17.12 20.91 11.63
C THR A 97 16.75 20.40 10.23
N ILE A 98 16.43 19.10 10.09
CA ILE A 98 15.96 18.51 8.84
C ILE A 98 14.53 18.96 8.58
N SER A 99 14.29 19.58 7.42
CA SER A 99 12.95 20.02 7.01
C SER A 99 12.15 18.87 6.42
N GLY A 100 10.87 18.76 6.82
CA GLY A 100 9.95 17.71 6.36
C GLY A 100 9.88 16.52 7.32
N LYS A 101 8.67 16.03 7.59
CA LYS A 101 8.42 14.98 8.61
C LYS A 101 9.02 13.61 8.24
N GLU A 102 9.09 13.31 6.95
CA GLU A 102 9.57 12.02 6.43
C GLU A 102 10.94 12.14 5.75
N ALA A 103 11.57 13.32 5.83
CA ALA A 103 12.90 13.55 5.27
C ALA A 103 13.98 12.94 6.16
N TYR A 104 15.09 12.53 5.54
CA TYR A 104 16.23 11.96 6.24
C TYR A 104 17.55 12.33 5.60
N ARG A 105 18.61 12.19 6.40
CA ARG A 105 20.01 12.24 5.98
C ARG A 105 20.69 10.94 6.37
N LEU A 106 21.32 10.27 5.40
CA LEU A 106 22.19 9.12 5.63
C LEU A 106 23.62 9.51 5.28
N SER A 107 24.53 9.44 6.24
CA SER A 107 25.96 9.71 6.02
C SER A 107 26.81 8.51 6.38
N VAL A 108 27.77 8.18 5.52
CA VAL A 108 28.72 7.08 5.72
C VAL A 108 30.13 7.62 5.62
N ASN A 109 30.95 7.31 6.62
CA ASN A 109 32.40 7.48 6.57
C ASN A 109 33.08 6.30 7.26
N LYS A 110 34.42 6.21 7.19
CA LYS A 110 35.20 5.10 7.76
C LYS A 110 34.96 4.81 9.25
N LYS A 111 34.43 5.76 10.04
CA LYS A 111 34.24 5.63 11.50
C LYS A 111 32.82 5.22 11.87
N GLN A 112 31.81 5.72 11.18
CA GLN A 112 30.40 5.50 11.54
C GLN A 112 29.47 5.70 10.34
N VAL A 113 28.28 5.11 10.46
CA VAL A 113 27.09 5.43 9.66
C VAL A 113 26.14 6.23 10.54
N ASN A 114 25.63 7.36 10.07
CA ASN A 114 24.56 8.08 10.75
C ASN A 114 23.31 8.15 9.87
N ILE A 115 22.16 7.84 10.46
CA ILE A 115 20.84 8.03 9.84
C ILE A 115 20.06 8.98 10.74
N THR A 116 19.75 10.16 10.24
CA THR A 116 19.01 11.19 10.98
C THR A 116 17.76 11.62 10.24
N GLY A 117 16.74 12.02 10.98
CA GLY A 117 15.49 12.56 10.47
C GLY A 117 14.83 13.47 11.50
N SER A 118 13.90 14.32 11.07
CA SER A 118 13.18 15.21 12.00
C SER A 118 12.15 14.47 12.87
N THR A 119 11.75 13.26 12.44
CA THR A 119 10.85 12.37 13.16
C THR A 119 11.35 10.92 13.06
N PRO A 120 10.83 9.99 13.88
CA PRO A 120 11.11 8.57 13.73
C PRO A 120 10.75 8.00 12.35
N ALA A 121 9.77 8.58 11.64
CA ALA A 121 9.41 8.15 10.28
C ALA A 121 10.52 8.48 9.26
N GLY A 122 11.12 9.68 9.34
CA GLY A 122 12.28 10.04 8.52
C GLY A 122 13.43 9.06 8.73
N VAL A 123 13.78 8.77 10.00
CA VAL A 123 14.81 7.78 10.34
C VAL A 123 14.49 6.40 9.76
N PHE A 124 13.23 5.97 9.83
CA PHE A 124 12.78 4.70 9.25
C PHE A 124 12.99 4.62 7.73
N TYR A 125 12.72 5.68 6.97
CA TYR A 125 12.99 5.67 5.52
C TYR A 125 14.48 5.67 5.21
N GLY A 126 15.31 6.32 6.04
CA GLY A 126 16.77 6.18 5.94
C GLY A 126 17.25 4.75 6.19
N ILE A 127 16.61 4.03 7.12
CA ILE A 127 16.83 2.59 7.33
C ILE A 127 16.42 1.77 6.10
N GLN A 128 15.30 2.08 5.44
CA GLN A 128 14.91 1.38 4.21
C GLN A 128 15.92 1.59 3.08
N THR A 129 16.48 2.80 2.94
CA THR A 129 17.56 3.07 1.96
C THR A 129 18.82 2.27 2.27
N LEU A 130 19.24 2.19 3.54
CA LEU A 130 20.35 1.33 3.93
C LEU A 130 20.03 -0.15 3.66
N ARG A 131 18.84 -0.63 4.04
CA ARG A 131 18.40 -2.03 3.79
C ARG A 131 18.53 -2.41 2.33
N LYS A 132 18.06 -1.56 1.41
CA LYS A 132 18.05 -1.81 -0.04
C LYS A 132 19.41 -1.61 -0.71
N SER A 133 20.36 -0.95 -0.04
CA SER A 133 21.71 -0.78 -0.55
C SER A 133 22.62 -1.96 -0.22
N LEU A 134 22.28 -2.74 0.81
CA LEU A 134 23.05 -3.92 1.21
C LEU A 134 22.94 -5.04 0.15
N PRO A 135 24.04 -5.76 -0.12
CA PRO A 135 23.98 -6.98 -0.92
C PRO A 135 23.25 -8.09 -0.15
N VAL A 136 22.51 -8.92 -0.89
CA VAL A 136 21.89 -10.13 -0.34
C VAL A 136 22.92 -11.26 -0.37
N GLN A 137 23.60 -11.46 0.75
CA GLN A 137 24.61 -12.52 0.95
C GLN A 137 24.51 -13.07 2.37
N THR A 138 23.98 -14.28 2.57
CA THR A 138 23.74 -14.82 3.92
C THR A 138 24.97 -15.45 4.60
N SER A 139 26.17 -15.26 4.02
CA SER A 139 27.41 -15.84 4.51
C SER A 139 27.93 -15.23 5.81
N GLY A 140 27.38 -14.08 6.24
CA GLY A 140 27.92 -13.29 7.36
C GLY A 140 29.25 -12.61 7.01
N ALA A 141 29.61 -12.56 5.73
CA ALA A 141 30.79 -11.85 5.25
C ALA A 141 30.62 -10.33 5.41
N ASN A 142 31.72 -9.64 5.70
CA ASN A 142 31.71 -8.20 5.87
C ASN A 142 31.19 -7.49 4.60
N VAL A 143 30.44 -6.42 4.80
CA VAL A 143 29.94 -5.54 3.72
C VAL A 143 30.68 -4.22 3.79
N MET A 144 31.11 -3.71 2.65
CA MET A 144 31.73 -2.39 2.55
C MET A 144 30.67 -1.36 2.15
N LEU A 145 30.53 -0.30 2.94
CA LEU A 145 29.64 0.82 2.65
C LEU A 145 30.49 2.00 2.15
N PRO A 146 30.45 2.35 0.84
CA PRO A 146 31.19 3.48 0.31
C PRO A 146 30.82 4.79 1.04
N ALA A 147 31.80 5.70 1.18
CA ALA A 147 31.55 6.98 1.82
C ALA A 147 30.57 7.82 0.98
N VAL A 148 29.51 8.32 1.63
CA VAL A 148 28.39 8.99 0.96
C VAL A 148 27.68 9.95 1.91
N LEU A 149 27.07 10.98 1.34
CA LEU A 149 26.00 11.78 1.95
C LEU A 149 24.76 11.66 1.07
N ILE A 150 23.68 11.11 1.65
CA ILE A 150 22.36 11.01 1.03
C ILE A 150 21.44 11.96 1.78
N GLU A 151 20.74 12.80 1.03
CA GLU A 151 19.68 13.67 1.53
C GLU A 151 18.43 13.41 0.70
N ASP A 152 17.34 13.08 1.39
CA ASP A 152 16.18 12.52 0.71
C ASP A 152 14.89 12.84 1.45
N ALA A 153 13.81 12.93 0.68
CA ALA A 153 12.46 13.22 1.14
C ALA A 153 11.45 12.73 0.09
N PRO A 154 10.22 12.36 0.47
CA PRO A 154 9.21 12.00 -0.50
C PRO A 154 8.71 13.22 -1.28
N ARG A 155 8.39 13.03 -2.57
CA ARG A 155 7.67 14.01 -3.40
C ARG A 155 6.24 14.25 -2.87
N PHE A 156 5.54 13.20 -2.49
CA PHE A 156 4.15 13.27 -2.01
C PHE A 156 4.00 12.78 -0.57
N GLY A 157 3.13 13.44 0.20
CA GLY A 157 2.82 13.05 1.57
C GLY A 157 1.93 11.80 1.67
N TYR A 158 1.10 11.55 0.65
CA TYR A 158 0.26 10.35 0.56
C TYR A 158 0.86 9.35 -0.45
N ARG A 159 1.28 8.18 0.02
CA ARG A 159 1.86 7.11 -0.80
C ARG A 159 1.15 5.81 -0.49
N GLY A 160 0.03 5.62 -1.19
CA GLY A 160 -0.98 4.63 -0.85
C GLY A 160 -0.88 3.34 -1.65
N MET A 161 -1.40 2.27 -1.04
CA MET A 161 -1.78 1.06 -1.74
C MET A 161 -3.02 0.44 -1.09
N MET A 162 -3.99 0.06 -1.91
CA MET A 162 -5.21 -0.60 -1.45
C MET A 162 -5.09 -2.12 -1.53
N LEU A 163 -5.75 -2.81 -0.60
CA LEU A 163 -6.10 -4.23 -0.74
C LEU A 163 -7.61 -4.39 -0.56
N ASP A 164 -8.27 -4.91 -1.58
CA ASP A 164 -9.64 -5.42 -1.48
C ASP A 164 -9.64 -6.74 -0.73
N CYS A 165 -10.30 -6.75 0.43
CA CYS A 165 -10.56 -7.96 1.21
C CYS A 165 -12.02 -8.41 1.11
N ALA A 166 -12.87 -7.62 0.45
CA ALA A 166 -14.29 -7.86 0.34
C ALA A 166 -14.60 -8.91 -0.73
N ARG A 167 -13.97 -8.87 -1.90
CA ARG A 167 -14.22 -9.87 -2.96
C ARG A 167 -13.58 -11.22 -2.59
N HIS A 168 -12.31 -11.22 -2.16
CA HIS A 168 -11.67 -12.35 -1.50
C HIS A 168 -11.02 -11.95 -0.17
N PHE A 169 -11.24 -12.77 0.86
CA PHE A 169 -10.70 -12.55 2.20
C PHE A 169 -9.24 -12.98 2.28
N PHE A 170 -8.41 -12.15 2.91
CA PHE A 170 -7.01 -12.45 3.21
C PHE A 170 -6.80 -12.59 4.71
N SER A 171 -5.92 -13.50 5.12
CA SER A 171 -5.61 -13.68 6.54
C SER A 171 -4.87 -12.49 7.14
N VAL A 172 -4.94 -12.32 8.46
CA VAL A 172 -4.17 -11.32 9.22
C VAL A 172 -2.68 -11.39 8.89
N ASP A 173 -2.12 -12.60 8.78
CA ASP A 173 -0.71 -12.80 8.46
C ASP A 173 -0.37 -12.31 7.06
N PHE A 174 -1.26 -12.53 6.08
CA PHE A 174 -1.05 -11.98 4.75
C PHE A 174 -1.17 -10.46 4.71
N VAL A 175 -2.14 -9.86 5.42
CA VAL A 175 -2.26 -8.40 5.48
C VAL A 175 -1.00 -7.77 6.08
N LYS A 176 -0.43 -8.36 7.13
CA LYS A 176 0.87 -7.94 7.68
C LYS A 176 2.01 -8.08 6.67
N ARG A 177 2.05 -9.18 5.93
CA ARG A 177 3.04 -9.39 4.86
C ARG A 177 2.89 -8.37 3.73
N TYR A 178 1.67 -7.99 3.37
CA TYR A 178 1.37 -6.92 2.41
C TYR A 178 1.92 -5.57 2.90
N ILE A 179 1.71 -5.26 4.19
CA ILE A 179 2.28 -4.07 4.85
C ILE A 179 3.83 -4.09 4.85
N ASP A 180 4.46 -5.26 5.04
CA ASP A 180 5.92 -5.39 4.93
C ASP A 180 6.43 -5.10 3.50
N ILE A 181 5.69 -5.53 2.48
CA ILE A 181 5.97 -5.21 1.07
C ILE A 181 5.84 -3.70 0.85
N MET A 182 4.77 -3.06 1.34
CA MET A 182 4.59 -1.60 1.26
C MET A 182 5.75 -0.84 1.94
N ALA A 183 6.15 -1.27 3.13
CA ALA A 183 7.23 -0.65 3.89
C ALA A 183 8.59 -0.75 3.18
N LEU A 184 8.88 -1.89 2.51
CA LEU A 184 10.07 -2.05 1.67
C LEU A 184 10.11 -0.99 0.54
N HIS A 185 8.94 -0.56 0.07
CA HIS A 185 8.76 0.40 -1.02
C HIS A 185 8.55 1.85 -0.54
N ASN A 186 8.71 2.13 0.74
CA ASN A 186 8.52 3.47 1.34
C ASN A 186 7.09 4.03 1.22
N LEU A 187 6.08 3.18 1.01
CA LEU A 187 4.68 3.58 1.09
C LEU A 187 4.28 3.81 2.55
N ASN A 188 3.30 4.69 2.77
CA ASN A 188 2.89 5.13 4.11
C ASN A 188 1.38 5.10 4.38
N VAL A 189 0.58 4.68 3.40
CA VAL A 189 -0.88 4.52 3.57
C VAL A 189 -1.34 3.16 3.06
N PHE A 190 -1.93 2.37 3.95
CA PHE A 190 -2.65 1.16 3.60
C PHE A 190 -4.15 1.46 3.54
N HIS A 191 -4.71 1.47 2.34
CA HIS A 191 -6.15 1.61 2.13
C HIS A 191 -6.81 0.23 2.20
N TRP A 192 -7.66 0.02 3.19
CA TRP A 192 -8.21 -1.30 3.47
C TRP A 192 -9.68 -1.36 3.09
N HIS A 193 -9.96 -1.94 1.93
CA HIS A 193 -11.31 -2.10 1.41
C HIS A 193 -11.98 -3.31 2.06
N LEU A 194 -12.88 -3.05 3.02
CA LEU A 194 -13.37 -4.02 4.00
C LEU A 194 -14.85 -4.43 3.80
N SER A 195 -15.59 -3.77 2.91
CA SER A 195 -16.99 -4.09 2.67
C SER A 195 -17.35 -3.88 1.21
N ASP A 196 -18.02 -4.87 0.63
CA ASP A 196 -18.59 -4.79 -0.70
C ASP A 196 -19.80 -5.74 -0.81
N ASP A 197 -20.38 -5.85 -1.99
CA ASP A 197 -21.52 -6.70 -2.30
C ASP A 197 -21.26 -8.18 -1.98
N GLN A 198 -20.03 -8.67 -2.21
CA GLN A 198 -19.64 -10.07 -2.05
C GLN A 198 -19.09 -10.41 -0.66
N GLY A 199 -19.01 -9.42 0.24
CA GLY A 199 -18.95 -9.67 1.67
C GLY A 199 -18.47 -8.52 2.54
N TRP A 200 -18.80 -8.65 3.82
CA TRP A 200 -18.43 -7.73 4.89
C TRP A 200 -17.33 -8.31 5.78
N ARG A 201 -16.23 -7.58 5.98
CA ARG A 201 -14.99 -8.15 6.52
C ARG A 201 -14.57 -7.65 7.89
N ILE A 202 -15.35 -6.81 8.55
CA ILE A 202 -14.95 -6.29 9.87
C ILE A 202 -16.06 -6.44 10.91
N GLU A 203 -15.72 -6.89 12.10
CA GLU A 203 -16.68 -7.02 13.20
C GLU A 203 -17.21 -5.66 13.67
N ILE A 204 -18.54 -5.51 13.66
CA ILE A 204 -19.27 -4.40 14.30
C ILE A 204 -20.14 -5.02 15.39
N LYS A 205 -19.76 -4.82 16.65
CA LYS A 205 -20.37 -5.51 17.80
C LYS A 205 -21.84 -5.12 17.99
N SER A 206 -22.17 -3.86 17.73
CA SER A 206 -23.55 -3.36 17.75
C SER A 206 -24.40 -3.88 16.59
N ARG A 207 -23.80 -4.49 15.57
CA ARG A 207 -24.47 -5.04 14.37
C ARG A 207 -23.92 -6.43 14.02
N PRO A 208 -24.07 -7.43 14.90
CA PRO A 208 -23.38 -8.72 14.79
C PRO A 208 -23.73 -9.53 13.53
N LYS A 209 -24.90 -9.32 12.91
CA LYS A 209 -25.26 -10.00 11.65
C LYS A 209 -24.34 -9.63 10.48
N LEU A 210 -23.62 -8.50 10.54
CA LEU A 210 -22.61 -8.17 9.53
C LEU A 210 -21.48 -9.22 9.52
N ALA A 211 -21.03 -9.67 10.68
CA ALA A 211 -20.06 -10.76 10.77
C ALA A 211 -20.72 -12.13 10.54
N GLN A 212 -21.92 -12.37 11.10
CA GLN A 212 -22.54 -13.71 11.08
C GLN A 212 -23.12 -14.10 9.71
N ILE A 213 -23.65 -13.13 8.97
CA ILE A 213 -24.34 -13.33 7.69
C ILE A 213 -23.54 -12.69 6.55
N ALA A 214 -23.30 -11.37 6.63
CA ALA A 214 -22.73 -10.62 5.51
C ALA A 214 -21.27 -11.00 5.18
N SER A 215 -20.55 -11.66 6.09
CA SER A 215 -19.19 -12.14 5.82
C SER A 215 -19.14 -13.42 4.98
N ARG A 216 -20.28 -14.05 4.68
CA ARG A 216 -20.34 -15.35 4.01
C ARG A 216 -21.27 -15.29 2.79
N ARG A 217 -20.79 -15.77 1.65
CA ARG A 217 -21.60 -16.05 0.46
C ARG A 217 -21.69 -17.55 0.24
N SER A 218 -22.76 -18.01 -0.40
CA SER A 218 -23.00 -19.45 -0.58
C SER A 218 -22.21 -20.06 -1.73
N GLY A 219 -21.69 -19.23 -2.62
CA GLY A 219 -20.83 -19.63 -3.72
C GLY A 219 -20.16 -18.42 -4.38
N THR A 220 -19.27 -18.71 -5.32
CA THR A 220 -18.55 -17.70 -6.11
C THR A 220 -18.70 -18.03 -7.58
N VAL A 221 -19.01 -17.02 -8.40
CA VAL A 221 -19.09 -17.20 -9.85
C VAL A 221 -17.73 -17.62 -10.43
N ILE A 222 -17.74 -18.59 -11.35
CA ILE A 222 -16.51 -19.06 -11.99
C ILE A 222 -16.17 -18.15 -13.17
N GLY A 223 -14.91 -17.70 -13.24
CA GLY A 223 -14.40 -16.89 -14.35
C GLY A 223 -15.09 -15.52 -14.44
N HIS A 224 -15.10 -14.93 -15.63
CA HIS A 224 -15.69 -13.60 -15.86
C HIS A 224 -17.22 -13.67 -15.90
N ASN A 225 -17.84 -13.77 -14.72
CA ASN A 225 -19.29 -13.84 -14.53
C ASN A 225 -19.97 -14.92 -15.41
N SER A 226 -19.42 -16.14 -15.43
CA SER A 226 -20.04 -17.24 -16.18
C SER A 226 -21.42 -17.61 -15.64
N ILE A 227 -22.13 -18.49 -16.35
CA ILE A 227 -23.41 -19.04 -15.89
C ILE A 227 -23.24 -20.06 -14.75
N ILE A 228 -22.00 -20.44 -14.41
CA ILE A 228 -21.67 -21.46 -13.42
C ILE A 228 -21.12 -20.79 -12.16
N ASP A 229 -21.61 -21.27 -11.02
CA ASP A 229 -21.17 -20.92 -9.68
C ASP A 229 -20.52 -22.15 -9.04
N ASP A 230 -19.44 -21.97 -8.27
CA ASP A 230 -18.75 -23.07 -7.61
C ASP A 230 -19.54 -23.71 -6.46
N SER A 231 -20.64 -23.09 -6.02
CA SER A 231 -21.51 -23.49 -4.93
C SER A 231 -20.77 -23.81 -3.63
N THR A 232 -19.60 -23.17 -3.43
CA THR A 232 -18.74 -23.38 -2.28
C THR A 232 -18.84 -22.20 -1.35
N ALA A 233 -19.42 -22.44 -0.16
CA ALA A 233 -19.56 -21.39 0.85
C ALA A 233 -18.20 -20.77 1.19
N TYR A 234 -18.09 -19.45 1.00
CA TYR A 234 -16.85 -18.69 1.13
C TYR A 234 -17.06 -17.50 2.05
N GLY A 235 -16.06 -17.18 2.87
CA GLY A 235 -16.15 -16.03 3.76
C GLY A 235 -14.99 -15.88 4.72
N GLY A 236 -15.18 -14.97 5.67
CA GLY A 236 -14.16 -14.56 6.64
C GLY A 236 -14.35 -13.09 7.00
N TYR A 237 -13.96 -12.74 8.22
CA TYR A 237 -13.94 -11.37 8.70
C TYR A 237 -12.85 -11.21 9.77
N TYR A 238 -12.39 -9.99 9.96
CA TYR A 238 -11.47 -9.58 11.01
C TYR A 238 -12.28 -9.18 12.25
N THR A 239 -11.93 -9.76 13.40
CA THR A 239 -12.38 -9.24 14.69
C THR A 239 -11.79 -7.84 14.92
N GLN A 240 -12.40 -7.07 15.81
CA GLN A 240 -11.84 -5.76 16.15
C GLN A 240 -10.43 -5.86 16.77
N LYS A 241 -10.15 -6.96 17.48
CA LYS A 241 -8.82 -7.23 18.05
C LYS A 241 -7.78 -7.41 16.95
N GLU A 242 -8.08 -8.23 15.94
CA GLU A 242 -7.19 -8.45 14.79
C GLU A 242 -6.99 -7.17 13.97
N ALA A 243 -8.05 -6.38 13.76
CA ALA A 243 -7.94 -5.09 13.10
C ALA A 243 -7.01 -4.13 13.85
N ARG A 244 -7.12 -4.05 15.20
CA ARG A 244 -6.21 -3.26 16.04
C ARG A 244 -4.76 -3.77 15.99
N GLU A 245 -4.58 -5.08 15.93
CA GLU A 245 -3.27 -5.70 15.78
C GLU A 245 -2.61 -5.30 14.45
N ILE A 246 -3.38 -5.29 13.35
CA ILE A 246 -2.91 -4.84 12.04
C ILE A 246 -2.57 -3.34 12.06
N VAL A 247 -3.42 -2.52 12.68
CA VAL A 247 -3.17 -1.07 12.84
C VAL A 247 -1.85 -0.82 13.57
N GLU A 248 -1.60 -1.50 14.69
CA GLU A 248 -0.34 -1.34 15.43
C GLU A 248 0.88 -1.87 14.64
N TYR A 249 0.71 -3.00 13.93
CA TYR A 249 1.75 -3.56 13.07
C TYR A 249 2.17 -2.59 11.95
N ALA A 250 1.20 -1.91 11.35
CA ALA A 250 1.40 -0.87 10.35
C ALA A 250 2.03 0.39 10.95
N ARG A 251 1.56 0.83 12.13
CA ARG A 251 2.09 2.03 12.82
C ARG A 251 3.58 1.91 13.09
N LEU A 252 4.05 0.74 13.52
CA LEU A 252 5.49 0.48 13.73
C LEU A 252 6.32 0.65 12.46
N ARG A 253 5.72 0.52 11.27
CA ARG A 253 6.34 0.72 9.95
C ARG A 253 6.04 2.07 9.33
N ASN A 254 5.50 3.01 10.12
CA ASN A 254 5.07 4.33 9.68
C ASN A 254 4.00 4.28 8.57
N ILE A 255 3.17 3.24 8.56
CA ILE A 255 2.04 3.08 7.65
C ILE A 255 0.74 3.37 8.39
N THR A 256 -0.05 4.31 7.87
CA THR A 256 -1.40 4.62 8.35
C THR A 256 -2.40 3.70 7.67
N VAL A 257 -3.27 3.05 8.44
CA VAL A 257 -4.36 2.23 7.89
C VAL A 257 -5.62 3.07 7.77
N ILE A 258 -6.09 3.30 6.55
CA ILE A 258 -7.36 3.96 6.26
C ILE A 258 -8.38 2.87 5.94
N PRO A 259 -9.39 2.65 6.80
CA PRO A 259 -10.47 1.71 6.48
C PRO A 259 -11.42 2.31 5.44
N GLU A 260 -12.01 1.44 4.63
CA GLU A 260 -13.14 1.79 3.78
C GLU A 260 -14.37 0.98 4.15
N ILE A 261 -15.47 1.70 4.34
CA ILE A 261 -16.82 1.14 4.35
C ILE A 261 -17.58 1.83 3.22
N ASP A 262 -17.70 1.14 2.09
CA ASP A 262 -18.25 1.71 0.87
C ASP A 262 -19.77 1.95 0.99
N MET A 263 -20.21 3.16 0.67
CA MET A 263 -21.60 3.58 0.77
C MET A 263 -21.94 4.72 -0.19
N PRO A 264 -23.18 4.80 -0.71
CA PRO A 264 -24.32 3.91 -0.43
C PRO A 264 -24.45 2.73 -1.42
N GLY A 265 -23.62 2.68 -2.47
CA GLY A 265 -23.39 1.51 -3.32
C GLY A 265 -22.68 0.38 -2.58
N HIS A 266 -22.34 -0.70 -3.29
CA HIS A 266 -21.54 -1.83 -2.78
C HIS A 266 -21.97 -2.39 -1.40
N MET A 267 -23.27 -2.34 -1.12
CA MET A 267 -23.82 -2.63 0.22
C MET A 267 -24.67 -3.90 0.25
N ARG A 268 -24.68 -4.71 -0.81
CA ARG A 268 -25.53 -5.91 -0.88
C ARG A 268 -25.27 -6.90 0.25
N ALA A 269 -24.02 -7.05 0.70
CA ALA A 269 -23.72 -7.91 1.83
C ALA A 269 -24.40 -7.41 3.11
N ALA A 270 -24.36 -6.11 3.39
CA ALA A 270 -25.07 -5.51 4.53
C ALA A 270 -26.60 -5.64 4.39
N LEU A 271 -27.13 -5.46 3.18
CA LEU A 271 -28.55 -5.67 2.88
C LEU A 271 -28.99 -7.12 3.14
N ALA A 272 -28.15 -8.12 2.86
CA ALA A 272 -28.46 -9.52 3.18
C ALA A 272 -28.58 -9.78 4.69
N ALA A 273 -27.82 -9.05 5.51
CA ALA A 273 -27.90 -9.14 6.97
C ALA A 273 -29.04 -8.31 7.58
N TYR A 274 -29.35 -7.16 6.98
CA TYR A 274 -30.37 -6.19 7.42
C TYR A 274 -31.18 -5.69 6.22
N PRO A 275 -32.13 -6.50 5.71
CA PRO A 275 -32.87 -6.19 4.50
C PRO A 275 -33.74 -4.92 4.60
N GLU A 276 -34.11 -4.49 5.80
CA GLU A 276 -34.81 -3.23 6.05
C GLU A 276 -34.04 -1.98 5.57
N LEU A 277 -32.73 -2.07 5.37
CA LEU A 277 -31.89 -0.97 4.89
C LEU A 277 -32.09 -0.67 3.39
N GLY A 278 -32.57 -1.65 2.60
CA GLY A 278 -32.77 -1.51 1.16
C GLY A 278 -34.11 -0.90 0.78
N CYS A 279 -34.24 -0.46 -0.48
CA CYS A 279 -35.48 0.18 -0.95
C CYS A 279 -36.68 -0.78 -0.95
N THR A 280 -36.45 -2.04 -1.31
CA THR A 280 -37.50 -3.06 -1.46
C THR A 280 -37.76 -3.87 -0.18
N GLY A 281 -36.88 -3.80 0.82
CA GLY A 281 -36.99 -4.58 2.04
C GLY A 281 -36.59 -6.06 1.89
N GLY A 282 -35.91 -6.42 0.80
CA GLY A 282 -35.44 -7.77 0.52
C GLY A 282 -36.46 -8.68 -0.19
N PRO A 283 -36.23 -10.01 -0.21
CA PRO A 283 -35.02 -10.66 0.32
C PRO A 283 -33.76 -10.27 -0.47
N TYR A 284 -32.61 -10.26 0.22
CA TYR A 284 -31.30 -10.08 -0.40
C TYR A 284 -30.37 -11.21 0.03
N GLU A 285 -29.42 -11.52 -0.83
CA GLU A 285 -28.35 -12.48 -0.57
C GLU A 285 -27.01 -11.80 -0.85
N VAL A 286 -25.97 -12.19 -0.10
CA VAL A 286 -24.60 -11.73 -0.35
C VAL A 286 -24.22 -12.07 -1.79
N GLY A 287 -23.60 -11.12 -2.49
CA GLY A 287 -23.31 -11.23 -3.92
C GLY A 287 -22.35 -12.39 -4.24
N HIS A 288 -22.68 -13.13 -5.30
CA HIS A 288 -21.81 -14.18 -5.86
C HIS A 288 -21.05 -13.69 -7.10
N LYS A 289 -21.62 -12.71 -7.81
CA LYS A 289 -21.11 -12.16 -9.06
C LYS A 289 -20.34 -10.87 -8.84
N TRP A 290 -19.50 -10.55 -9.81
CA TRP A 290 -18.72 -9.32 -9.88
C TRP A 290 -19.47 -8.20 -10.61
N GLY A 291 -19.03 -6.95 -10.40
CA GLY A 291 -19.60 -5.77 -11.03
C GLY A 291 -20.68 -5.09 -10.21
N ILE A 292 -21.40 -4.17 -10.85
CA ILE A 292 -22.26 -3.19 -10.18
C ILE A 292 -23.64 -3.78 -9.85
N TYR A 293 -23.99 -3.79 -8.56
CA TYR A 293 -25.33 -4.17 -8.12
C TYR A 293 -26.27 -2.97 -8.05
N THR A 294 -27.54 -3.19 -8.41
CA THR A 294 -28.57 -2.14 -8.37
C THR A 294 -29.27 -2.02 -7.01
N ASP A 295 -29.15 -3.04 -6.16
CA ASP A 295 -29.68 -3.03 -4.80
C ASP A 295 -28.71 -2.29 -3.87
N VAL A 296 -28.94 -0.99 -3.69
CA VAL A 296 -28.13 -0.08 -2.86
C VAL A 296 -28.88 0.34 -1.57
N LEU A 297 -28.21 1.03 -0.65
CA LEU A 297 -28.88 1.58 0.54
C LEU A 297 -30.03 2.52 0.16
N CYS A 298 -31.15 2.42 0.88
CA CYS A 298 -32.29 3.32 0.68
C CYS A 298 -32.03 4.66 1.37
N VAL A 299 -31.45 5.63 0.67
CA VAL A 299 -31.11 6.95 1.23
C VAL A 299 -32.31 7.73 1.80
N GLY A 300 -33.52 7.47 1.31
CA GLY A 300 -34.77 8.02 1.87
C GLY A 300 -35.27 7.31 3.14
N ASN A 301 -34.62 6.22 3.57
CA ASN A 301 -34.98 5.49 4.78
C ASN A 301 -34.16 6.02 5.96
N GLU A 302 -34.81 6.76 6.88
CA GLU A 302 -34.11 7.32 8.04
C GLU A 302 -33.46 6.25 8.95
N GLN A 303 -33.88 4.99 8.88
CA GLN A 303 -33.26 3.91 9.67
C GLN A 303 -31.83 3.56 9.22
N ILE A 304 -31.42 3.90 8.00
CA ILE A 304 -30.04 3.63 7.57
C ILE A 304 -29.03 4.47 8.35
N TYR A 305 -29.40 5.68 8.78
CA TYR A 305 -28.44 6.59 9.39
C TYR A 305 -28.00 6.11 10.78
N PRO A 306 -28.89 5.74 11.73
CA PRO A 306 -28.46 5.11 12.99
C PRO A 306 -27.63 3.84 12.78
N PHE A 307 -27.94 3.03 11.75
CA PHE A 307 -27.13 1.87 11.40
C PHE A 307 -25.70 2.27 10.99
N LEU A 308 -25.56 3.21 10.06
CA LEU A 308 -24.25 3.68 9.60
C LEU A 308 -23.48 4.40 10.71
N GLN A 309 -24.16 5.13 11.57
CA GLN A 309 -23.57 5.81 12.72
C GLN A 309 -22.95 4.81 13.70
N ASP A 310 -23.63 3.70 13.98
CA ASP A 310 -23.10 2.63 14.82
C ASP A 310 -21.86 1.98 14.21
N VAL A 311 -21.86 1.73 12.89
CA VAL A 311 -20.68 1.25 12.16
C VAL A 311 -19.53 2.27 12.26
N ILE A 312 -19.79 3.54 11.93
CA ILE A 312 -18.78 4.60 11.95
C ILE A 312 -18.19 4.80 13.36
N ASN A 313 -18.99 4.66 14.42
CA ASN A 313 -18.51 4.75 15.79
C ASN A 313 -17.44 3.69 16.09
N GLU A 314 -17.71 2.43 15.76
CA GLU A 314 -16.79 1.33 16.04
C GLU A 314 -15.57 1.36 15.10
N ILE A 315 -15.75 1.72 13.83
CA ILE A 315 -14.63 1.94 12.91
C ILE A 315 -13.74 3.10 13.40
N ALA A 316 -14.34 4.20 13.86
CA ALA A 316 -13.56 5.34 14.35
C ALA A 316 -12.76 5.02 15.62
N ASP A 317 -13.27 4.14 16.47
CA ASP A 317 -12.58 3.60 17.64
C ASP A 317 -11.41 2.68 17.26
N ILE A 318 -11.56 1.85 16.21
CA ILE A 318 -10.54 0.90 15.75
C ILE A 318 -9.36 1.60 15.07
N PHE A 319 -9.65 2.53 14.17
CA PHE A 319 -8.67 3.12 13.26
C PHE A 319 -8.32 4.55 13.67
N PRO A 320 -7.08 4.82 14.11
CA PRO A 320 -6.67 6.15 14.54
C PRO A 320 -6.44 7.14 13.38
N ALA A 321 -6.48 6.68 12.13
CA ALA A 321 -6.31 7.53 10.96
C ALA A 321 -7.27 8.72 10.98
N GLN A 322 -6.79 9.89 10.56
CA GLN A 322 -7.63 11.09 10.42
C GLN A 322 -8.71 10.91 9.34
N TYR A 323 -8.50 9.98 8.41
CA TYR A 323 -9.40 9.69 7.32
C TYR A 323 -10.22 8.42 7.55
N LEU A 324 -11.45 8.43 7.05
CA LEU A 324 -12.30 7.27 6.79
C LEU A 324 -12.68 7.32 5.31
N HIS A 325 -12.42 6.26 4.55
CA HIS A 325 -12.93 6.16 3.18
C HIS A 325 -14.39 5.69 3.25
N ILE A 326 -15.29 6.40 2.59
CA ILE A 326 -16.73 6.07 2.55
C ILE A 326 -17.17 5.55 1.18
N GLY A 327 -16.21 5.29 0.29
CA GLY A 327 -16.44 4.84 -1.08
C GLY A 327 -17.25 5.84 -1.88
N GLY A 328 -18.43 5.41 -2.33
CA GLY A 328 -19.36 6.24 -3.11
C GLY A 328 -19.16 6.12 -4.61
N ASP A 329 -18.45 5.11 -5.08
CA ASP A 329 -18.42 4.70 -6.47
C ASP A 329 -19.71 3.96 -6.87
N GLU A 330 -19.91 3.84 -8.19
CA GLU A 330 -20.83 2.88 -8.81
C GLU A 330 -22.17 2.67 -8.06
N THR A 331 -22.88 3.77 -7.79
CA THR A 331 -24.16 3.77 -7.07
C THR A 331 -25.35 4.00 -8.02
N PRO A 332 -25.95 2.94 -8.62
CA PRO A 332 -27.13 3.08 -9.47
C PRO A 332 -28.33 3.67 -8.75
N THR A 333 -29.02 4.62 -9.40
CA THR A 333 -30.25 5.25 -8.91
C THR A 333 -31.51 4.45 -9.19
N THR A 334 -31.41 3.31 -9.89
CA THR A 334 -32.56 2.54 -10.42
C THR A 334 -33.60 2.19 -9.34
N LYS A 335 -33.16 1.84 -8.12
CA LYS A 335 -34.08 1.54 -7.01
C LYS A 335 -34.64 2.80 -6.35
N TRP A 336 -33.85 3.88 -6.30
CA TRP A 336 -34.30 5.16 -5.74
C TRP A 336 -35.41 5.80 -6.58
N GLU A 337 -35.32 5.70 -7.90
CA GLU A 337 -36.31 6.20 -8.88
C GLU A 337 -37.71 5.62 -8.67
N GLN A 338 -37.80 4.42 -8.10
CA GLN A 338 -39.06 3.72 -7.83
C GLN A 338 -39.44 3.74 -6.35
N CYS A 339 -38.58 4.24 -5.47
CA CYS A 339 -38.77 4.18 -4.02
C CYS A 339 -39.53 5.42 -3.53
N PRO A 340 -40.75 5.28 -2.95
CA PRO A 340 -41.52 6.42 -2.45
C PRO A 340 -40.77 7.25 -1.40
N ARG A 341 -39.94 6.59 -0.57
CA ARG A 341 -39.10 7.24 0.44
C ARG A 341 -38.02 8.12 -0.21
N CYS A 342 -37.30 7.60 -1.22
CA CYS A 342 -36.27 8.37 -1.92
C CYS A 342 -36.87 9.50 -2.76
N LEU A 343 -38.01 9.26 -3.43
CA LEU A 343 -38.73 10.30 -4.16
C LEU A 343 -39.20 11.43 -3.23
N ALA A 344 -39.72 11.09 -2.05
CA ALA A 344 -40.10 12.07 -1.04
C ALA A 344 -38.89 12.88 -0.53
N LEU A 345 -37.75 12.22 -0.30
CA LEU A 345 -36.51 12.89 0.08
C LEU A 345 -36.01 13.85 -1.01
N ALA A 346 -35.98 13.41 -2.28
CA ALA A 346 -35.57 14.26 -3.40
C ALA A 346 -36.42 15.54 -3.49
N LYS A 347 -37.74 15.40 -3.35
CA LYS A 347 -38.66 16.53 -3.28
C LYS A 347 -38.38 17.44 -2.07
N ALA A 348 -38.16 16.86 -0.89
CA ALA A 348 -37.89 17.62 0.33
C ALA A 348 -36.57 18.40 0.28
N GLN A 349 -35.55 17.85 -0.39
CA GLN A 349 -34.23 18.47 -0.56
C GLN A 349 -34.13 19.36 -1.81
N ASN A 350 -35.22 19.49 -2.58
CA ASN A 350 -35.26 20.22 -3.85
C ASN A 350 -34.10 19.81 -4.79
N THR A 351 -33.90 18.50 -4.94
CA THR A 351 -32.84 17.91 -5.76
C THR A 351 -33.40 16.82 -6.67
N ASP A 352 -32.64 16.45 -7.70
CA ASP A 352 -32.96 15.30 -8.56
C ASP A 352 -32.55 13.99 -7.87
N ILE A 353 -33.25 12.90 -8.18
CA ILE A 353 -32.98 11.56 -7.66
C ILE A 353 -31.53 11.12 -7.94
N LYS A 354 -30.97 11.55 -9.08
CA LYS A 354 -29.58 11.29 -9.48
C LYS A 354 -28.53 11.93 -8.58
N HIS A 355 -28.89 13.01 -7.89
CA HIS A 355 -28.00 13.76 -6.99
C HIS A 355 -28.32 13.52 -5.51
N LEU A 356 -29.17 12.54 -5.19
CA LEU A 356 -29.42 12.15 -3.79
C LEU A 356 -28.18 11.59 -3.12
N GLN A 357 -27.25 11.02 -3.89
CA GLN A 357 -25.98 10.55 -3.35
C GLN A 357 -25.23 11.68 -2.65
N GLN A 358 -25.13 12.87 -3.24
CA GLN A 358 -24.41 13.97 -2.58
C GLN A 358 -25.10 14.46 -1.30
N TYR A 359 -26.43 14.40 -1.21
CA TYR A 359 -27.12 14.64 0.07
C TYR A 359 -26.67 13.62 1.13
N PHE A 360 -26.67 12.34 0.77
CA PHE A 360 -26.22 11.26 1.65
C PHE A 360 -24.75 11.43 2.05
N THR A 361 -23.85 11.66 1.09
CA THR A 361 -22.42 11.84 1.32
C THR A 361 -22.15 13.03 2.24
N ASN A 362 -22.80 14.18 2.04
CA ASN A 362 -22.66 15.34 2.93
C ASN A 362 -23.15 15.04 4.35
N ARG A 363 -24.25 14.29 4.49
CA ARG A 363 -24.77 13.89 5.80
C ARG A 363 -23.82 12.93 6.54
N MET A 364 -23.18 12.01 5.81
CA MET A 364 -22.16 11.11 6.37
C MET A 364 -20.86 11.82 6.68
N GLU A 365 -20.40 12.72 5.81
CA GLU A 365 -19.25 13.59 6.05
C GLU A 365 -19.41 14.39 7.35
N GLN A 366 -20.55 15.03 7.56
CA GLN A 366 -20.85 15.74 8.80
C GLN A 366 -20.80 14.83 10.03
N TYR A 367 -21.35 13.61 9.93
CA TYR A 367 -21.30 12.68 11.05
C TYR A 367 -19.86 12.21 11.34
N VAL A 368 -19.09 11.87 10.32
CA VAL A 368 -17.68 11.48 10.43
C VAL A 368 -16.85 12.62 11.05
N ALA A 369 -17.14 13.88 10.71
CA ALA A 369 -16.52 15.05 11.31
C ALA A 369 -16.75 15.14 12.83
N THR A 370 -17.91 14.70 13.34
CA THR A 370 -18.15 14.64 14.80
C THR A 370 -17.23 13.65 15.53
N LYS A 371 -16.58 12.74 14.80
CA LYS A 371 -15.58 11.80 15.33
C LYS A 371 -14.15 12.32 15.18
N GLY A 372 -13.97 13.59 14.79
CA GLY A 372 -12.67 14.19 14.54
C GLY A 372 -11.98 13.67 13.27
N LYS A 373 -12.75 13.12 12.33
CA LYS A 373 -12.24 12.53 11.08
C LYS A 373 -12.70 13.31 9.85
N ARG A 374 -11.99 13.11 8.73
CA ARG A 374 -12.34 13.59 7.39
C ARG A 374 -12.72 12.40 6.52
N ILE A 375 -13.55 12.62 5.50
CA ILE A 375 -13.86 11.57 4.53
C ILE A 375 -12.89 11.60 3.35
N ILE A 376 -12.65 10.42 2.80
CA ILE A 376 -12.24 10.23 1.40
C ILE A 376 -13.41 9.54 0.69
N GLY A 377 -13.69 9.90 -0.56
CA GLY A 377 -14.59 9.13 -1.41
C GLY A 377 -14.12 9.13 -2.86
N TRP A 378 -14.58 8.14 -3.62
CA TRP A 378 -14.30 8.01 -5.04
C TRP A 378 -14.91 9.19 -5.83
N ASP A 379 -14.33 9.49 -6.98
CA ASP A 379 -14.58 10.75 -7.68
C ASP A 379 -16.04 10.98 -8.12
N GLU A 380 -16.90 9.97 -8.16
CA GLU A 380 -18.35 10.11 -8.34
C GLU A 380 -19.03 11.01 -7.30
N ILE A 381 -18.46 11.14 -6.09
CA ILE A 381 -19.04 12.05 -5.08
C ILE A 381 -19.01 13.52 -5.54
N LEU A 382 -18.22 13.86 -6.57
CA LEU A 382 -18.16 15.18 -7.20
C LEU A 382 -19.23 15.45 -8.26
N ASP A 383 -20.11 14.49 -8.57
CA ASP A 383 -21.14 14.67 -9.60
C ASP A 383 -22.24 15.66 -9.16
N GLY A 384 -22.23 16.11 -7.91
CA GLY A 384 -23.09 17.16 -7.38
C GLY A 384 -22.38 18.09 -6.39
N LYS A 385 -23.16 18.75 -5.51
CA LYS A 385 -22.61 19.66 -4.49
C LYS A 385 -22.11 18.86 -3.28
N ILE A 386 -20.80 18.85 -3.07
CA ILE A 386 -20.16 18.21 -1.93
C ILE A 386 -19.42 19.21 -1.04
N ASN A 387 -19.35 18.95 0.26
CA ASN A 387 -18.63 19.79 1.21
C ASN A 387 -17.12 19.81 0.91
N LYS A 388 -16.49 21.00 0.92
CA LYS A 388 -15.08 21.21 0.55
C LYS A 388 -14.05 20.44 1.39
N THR A 389 -14.46 20.02 2.58
CA THR A 389 -13.67 19.20 3.52
C THR A 389 -13.42 17.78 3.03
N ALA A 390 -14.25 17.28 2.10
CA ALA A 390 -14.10 15.96 1.48
C ALA A 390 -12.84 15.90 0.62
N THR A 391 -12.07 14.83 0.80
CA THR A 391 -10.94 14.48 -0.08
C THR A 391 -11.43 13.52 -1.17
N ILE A 392 -10.98 13.74 -2.40
CA ILE A 392 -11.45 13.01 -3.58
C ILE A 392 -10.39 12.01 -4.02
N MET A 393 -10.77 10.75 -4.21
CA MET A 393 -9.92 9.74 -4.85
C MET A 393 -10.30 9.59 -6.33
N SER A 394 -9.42 10.09 -7.22
CA SER A 394 -9.66 10.12 -8.67
C SER A 394 -9.24 8.82 -9.33
N TRP A 395 -10.21 8.00 -9.72
CA TRP A 395 -9.97 6.67 -10.30
C TRP A 395 -10.35 6.59 -11.78
N ARG A 396 -11.36 7.33 -12.24
CA ARG A 396 -11.79 7.30 -13.66
C ARG A 396 -10.77 7.96 -14.61
N GLY A 397 -9.78 8.65 -14.06
CA GLY A 397 -8.68 9.26 -14.81
C GLY A 397 -8.02 10.40 -14.05
N VAL A 398 -7.31 11.25 -14.78
CA VAL A 398 -6.67 12.48 -14.23
C VAL A 398 -7.64 13.67 -14.23
N GLU A 399 -8.65 13.66 -15.12
CA GLU A 399 -9.59 14.77 -15.29
C GLU A 399 -10.47 15.02 -14.05
N PRO A 400 -11.10 14.00 -13.41
CA PRO A 400 -11.89 14.23 -12.21
C PRO A 400 -11.05 14.82 -11.06
N GLY A 401 -9.82 14.35 -10.90
CA GLY A 401 -8.87 14.88 -9.92
C GLY A 401 -8.45 16.32 -10.22
N SER A 402 -8.26 16.68 -11.49
CA SER A 402 -8.01 18.07 -11.89
C SER A 402 -9.18 18.98 -11.54
N LYS A 403 -10.41 18.54 -11.85
CA LYS A 403 -11.65 19.24 -11.52
C LYS A 403 -11.82 19.40 -10.01
N ALA A 404 -11.57 18.35 -9.23
CA ALA A 404 -11.62 18.35 -7.78
C ALA A 404 -10.66 19.38 -7.17
N ALA A 405 -9.41 19.36 -7.61
CA ALA A 405 -8.37 20.27 -7.16
C ALA A 405 -8.70 21.73 -7.50
N ALA A 406 -9.23 21.99 -8.70
CA ALA A 406 -9.67 23.32 -9.11
C ALA A 406 -10.86 23.85 -8.28
N LEU A 407 -11.67 22.95 -7.70
CA LEU A 407 -12.76 23.30 -6.78
C LEU A 407 -12.29 23.49 -5.32
N GLY A 408 -11.00 23.23 -5.06
CA GLY A 408 -10.35 23.38 -3.75
C GLY A 408 -10.46 22.15 -2.84
N HIS A 409 -10.74 20.97 -3.42
CA HIS A 409 -10.69 19.70 -2.69
C HIS A 409 -9.27 19.14 -2.71
N ASP A 410 -8.87 18.51 -1.61
CA ASP A 410 -7.70 17.65 -1.60
C ASP A 410 -7.95 16.40 -2.46
N VAL A 411 -6.93 15.94 -3.18
CA VAL A 411 -7.04 14.86 -4.17
C VAL A 411 -5.98 13.78 -3.94
N ILE A 412 -6.40 12.53 -4.06
CA ILE A 412 -5.54 11.37 -4.18
C ILE A 412 -5.73 10.79 -5.59
N MET A 413 -4.64 10.68 -6.35
CA MET A 413 -4.70 10.12 -7.70
C MET A 413 -4.59 8.59 -7.65
N ALA A 414 -5.60 7.89 -8.17
CA ALA A 414 -5.60 6.43 -8.31
C ALA A 414 -6.13 6.00 -9.70
N PRO A 415 -5.65 6.58 -10.81
CA PRO A 415 -6.31 6.42 -12.11
C PRO A 415 -6.21 5.00 -12.66
N LEU A 416 -7.34 4.50 -13.15
CA LEU A 416 -7.57 3.17 -13.75
C LEU A 416 -6.39 2.71 -14.62
N TRP A 417 -5.94 3.58 -15.53
CA TRP A 417 -4.96 3.23 -16.54
C TRP A 417 -3.49 3.26 -16.08
N HIS A 418 -3.21 3.63 -14.82
CA HIS A 418 -1.84 3.65 -14.27
C HIS A 418 -1.73 2.96 -12.91
N ALA A 419 -2.84 2.69 -12.24
CA ALA A 419 -2.86 2.35 -10.82
C ALA A 419 -3.75 1.16 -10.44
N TYR A 420 -4.34 0.43 -11.40
CA TYR A 420 -5.17 -0.76 -11.12
C TYR A 420 -4.37 -2.04 -11.33
N PHE A 421 -3.84 -2.57 -10.24
CA PHE A 421 -2.92 -3.71 -10.26
C PHE A 421 -3.64 -5.06 -10.33
N ASP A 422 -4.96 -5.07 -10.45
CA ASP A 422 -5.78 -6.21 -10.85
C ASP A 422 -5.76 -6.46 -12.36
N PHE A 423 -5.17 -5.55 -13.16
CA PHE A 423 -4.99 -5.72 -14.62
C PHE A 423 -3.78 -6.61 -14.96
N TYR A 424 -3.82 -7.27 -16.12
CA TYR A 424 -2.70 -8.10 -16.59
C TYR A 424 -1.39 -7.29 -16.73
N GLN A 425 -0.26 -7.97 -16.52
CA GLN A 425 1.10 -7.42 -16.62
C GLN A 425 1.82 -7.79 -17.92
N SER A 426 1.23 -8.65 -18.72
CA SER A 426 1.74 -9.14 -20.00
C SER A 426 0.63 -9.21 -21.04
N GLU A 427 0.98 -8.99 -22.31
CA GLU A 427 0.08 -9.23 -23.45
C GLU A 427 -0.09 -10.73 -23.75
N GLU A 428 0.83 -11.59 -23.27
CA GLU A 428 0.73 -13.05 -23.42
C GLU A 428 -0.22 -13.69 -22.40
N ILE A 429 -1.48 -13.22 -22.38
CA ILE A 429 -2.49 -13.54 -21.36
C ILE A 429 -2.73 -15.03 -21.13
N LYS A 430 -2.47 -15.88 -22.14
CA LYS A 430 -2.62 -17.34 -22.05
C LYS A 430 -1.69 -18.00 -21.01
N HIS A 431 -0.62 -17.31 -20.63
CA HIS A 431 0.36 -17.77 -19.64
C HIS A 431 0.28 -16.97 -18.33
N GLU A 432 -0.66 -16.03 -18.22
CA GLU A 432 -0.87 -15.23 -17.01
C GLU A 432 -1.90 -15.90 -16.09
N PRO A 433 -1.77 -15.72 -14.76
CA PRO A 433 -2.87 -16.03 -13.86
C PRO A 433 -4.09 -15.15 -14.23
N LYS A 434 -5.29 -15.71 -14.08
CA LYS A 434 -6.53 -15.02 -14.45
C LYS A 434 -6.64 -13.67 -13.74
N ALA A 435 -6.87 -12.63 -14.52
CA ALA A 435 -7.07 -11.27 -14.04
C ALA A 435 -8.34 -10.69 -14.66
N ILE A 436 -8.77 -9.50 -14.22
CA ILE A 436 -10.02 -8.88 -14.70
C ILE A 436 -10.00 -8.60 -16.20
N GLY A 437 -8.82 -8.29 -16.75
CA GLY A 437 -8.66 -7.81 -18.12
C GLY A 437 -7.55 -6.76 -18.22
N ASN A 438 -7.57 -6.03 -19.34
CA ASN A 438 -6.70 -4.89 -19.63
C ASN A 438 -5.19 -5.20 -19.53
N TYR A 439 -4.36 -4.19 -19.79
CA TYR A 439 -2.92 -4.32 -19.75
C TYR A 439 -2.29 -3.10 -19.07
N LEU A 440 -1.60 -3.35 -17.96
CA LEU A 440 -0.88 -2.34 -17.18
C LEU A 440 0.53 -2.86 -16.87
N PRO A 441 1.49 -2.69 -17.80
CA PRO A 441 2.88 -3.06 -17.58
C PRO A 441 3.58 -2.08 -16.63
N VAL A 442 4.73 -2.49 -16.10
CA VAL A 442 5.56 -1.67 -15.21
C VAL A 442 5.92 -0.31 -15.83
N ALA A 443 6.20 -0.27 -17.14
CA ALA A 443 6.53 0.97 -17.86
C ALA A 443 5.39 2.01 -17.79
N LYS A 444 4.14 1.56 -17.92
CA LYS A 444 2.95 2.42 -17.87
C LYS A 444 2.68 2.93 -16.46
N VAL A 445 2.95 2.13 -15.43
CA VAL A 445 2.93 2.63 -14.04
C VAL A 445 4.01 3.69 -13.84
N TYR A 446 5.22 3.41 -14.34
CA TYR A 446 6.39 4.26 -14.15
C TYR A 446 6.25 5.62 -14.84
N GLU A 447 5.66 5.71 -16.03
CA GLU A 447 5.54 6.98 -16.77
C GLU A 447 4.56 7.96 -16.12
N PHE A 448 3.69 7.50 -15.22
CA PHE A 448 2.64 8.33 -14.63
C PHE A 448 3.20 9.59 -13.97
N ASP A 449 2.62 10.74 -14.33
CA ASP A 449 2.79 12.00 -13.63
C ASP A 449 1.48 12.41 -12.94
N PRO A 450 1.39 12.34 -11.60
CA PRO A 450 0.15 12.61 -10.86
C PRO A 450 -0.24 14.09 -10.80
N ALA A 451 0.69 14.99 -11.09
CA ALA A 451 0.50 16.43 -11.00
C ALA A 451 1.21 17.13 -12.17
N PRO A 452 0.75 16.86 -13.42
CA PRO A 452 1.44 17.32 -14.62
C PRO A 452 1.46 18.84 -14.73
N ASP A 453 2.36 19.38 -15.57
CA ASP A 453 2.51 20.83 -15.77
C ASP A 453 1.30 21.53 -16.38
N THR A 454 0.32 20.77 -16.85
CA THR A 454 -0.99 21.30 -17.26
C THR A 454 -1.84 21.76 -16.08
N PHE A 455 -1.50 21.37 -14.84
CA PHE A 455 -2.21 21.79 -13.63
C PHE A 455 -1.68 23.15 -13.14
N SER A 456 -2.58 24.01 -12.64
CA SER A 456 -2.19 25.25 -11.97
C SER A 456 -1.42 24.95 -10.68
N ALA A 457 -0.61 25.91 -10.20
CA ALA A 457 0.13 25.74 -8.94
C ALA A 457 -0.79 25.47 -7.74
N GLU A 458 -1.97 26.12 -7.71
CA GLU A 458 -3.00 25.90 -6.70
C GLU A 458 -3.57 24.49 -6.79
N ALA A 459 -3.94 24.01 -7.98
CA ALA A 459 -4.42 22.65 -8.16
C ALA A 459 -3.35 21.61 -7.78
N LYS A 460 -2.08 21.83 -8.14
CA LYS A 460 -0.96 20.97 -7.73
C LYS A 460 -0.81 20.89 -6.21
N SER A 461 -1.09 21.98 -5.48
CA SER A 461 -1.00 22.00 -4.00
C SER A 461 -2.08 21.15 -3.31
N HIS A 462 -3.18 20.87 -3.99
CA HIS A 462 -4.24 19.98 -3.52
C HIS A 462 -3.98 18.49 -3.82
N ILE A 463 -2.97 18.16 -4.64
CA ILE A 463 -2.62 16.76 -4.91
C ILE A 463 -1.80 16.21 -3.75
N LEU A 464 -2.46 15.44 -2.86
CA LEU A 464 -1.82 14.86 -1.68
C LEU A 464 -0.83 13.74 -2.06
N GLY A 465 -1.13 13.03 -3.15
CA GLY A 465 -0.28 11.97 -3.69
C GLY A 465 -1.03 10.92 -4.49
N VAL A 466 -0.50 9.69 -4.47
CA VAL A 466 -0.89 8.62 -5.40
C VAL A 466 -1.19 7.33 -4.65
N GLN A 467 -2.14 6.56 -5.15
CA GLN A 467 -2.43 5.20 -4.71
C GLN A 467 -2.52 4.24 -5.89
N ALA A 468 -2.08 3.00 -5.70
CA ALA A 468 -2.50 1.87 -6.53
C ALA A 468 -3.53 1.00 -5.81
N ASN A 469 -4.44 0.42 -6.58
CA ASN A 469 -5.53 -0.40 -6.10
C ASN A 469 -5.33 -1.86 -6.54
N LEU A 470 -5.54 -2.79 -5.61
CA LEU A 470 -5.62 -4.22 -5.92
C LEU A 470 -7.05 -4.69 -5.59
N TRP A 471 -7.91 -4.69 -6.62
CA TRP A 471 -9.22 -5.35 -6.58
C TRP A 471 -9.06 -6.86 -6.75
N THR A 472 -9.92 -7.66 -6.12
CA THR A 472 -9.63 -9.10 -5.91
C THR A 472 -10.67 -10.06 -6.45
N GLU A 473 -11.54 -9.65 -7.38
CA GLU A 473 -12.52 -10.54 -8.04
C GLU A 473 -11.87 -11.82 -8.60
N TYR A 474 -10.67 -11.69 -9.17
CA TYR A 474 -9.93 -12.80 -9.80
C TYR A 474 -8.64 -13.17 -9.06
N ILE A 475 -8.46 -12.69 -7.82
CA ILE A 475 -7.23 -12.86 -7.04
C ILE A 475 -7.54 -13.55 -5.70
N PRO A 476 -7.91 -14.85 -5.72
CA PRO A 476 -8.26 -15.58 -4.49
C PRO A 476 -7.04 -16.02 -3.67
N TYR A 477 -5.83 -15.94 -4.22
CA TYR A 477 -4.61 -16.48 -3.60
C TYR A 477 -3.60 -15.39 -3.23
N THR A 478 -2.94 -15.57 -2.09
CA THR A 478 -1.89 -14.67 -1.59
C THR A 478 -0.70 -14.54 -2.55
N THR A 479 -0.27 -15.64 -3.15
CA THR A 479 0.81 -15.67 -4.15
C THR A 479 0.44 -14.91 -5.42
N GLN A 480 -0.82 -14.97 -5.83
CA GLN A 480 -1.31 -14.20 -6.97
C GLN A 480 -1.40 -12.71 -6.62
N ALA A 481 -1.87 -12.35 -5.42
CA ALA A 481 -1.88 -10.96 -4.98
C ALA A 481 -0.45 -10.36 -5.00
N GLU A 482 0.55 -11.06 -4.46
CA GLU A 482 1.95 -10.65 -4.56
C GLU A 482 2.42 -10.52 -6.01
N TYR A 483 2.13 -11.53 -6.84
CA TYR A 483 2.48 -11.53 -8.27
C TYR A 483 1.91 -10.31 -8.99
N MET A 484 0.66 -9.96 -8.70
CA MET A 484 -0.04 -8.84 -9.33
C MET A 484 0.55 -7.49 -8.90
N ILE A 485 1.10 -7.37 -7.69
CA ILE A 485 1.63 -6.09 -7.21
C ILE A 485 3.13 -5.92 -7.46
N LEU A 486 3.91 -6.99 -7.49
CA LEU A 486 5.36 -6.95 -7.67
C LEU A 486 5.72 -7.32 -9.12
N PRO A 487 6.50 -6.49 -9.84
CA PRO A 487 7.28 -5.35 -9.35
C PRO A 487 6.61 -3.97 -9.61
N ARG A 488 5.33 -3.91 -10.00
CA ARG A 488 4.65 -2.62 -10.29
C ARG A 488 4.65 -1.64 -9.11
N ILE A 489 4.55 -2.14 -7.87
CA ILE A 489 4.68 -1.32 -6.65
C ILE A 489 6.04 -0.61 -6.57
N ALA A 490 7.10 -1.16 -7.14
CA ALA A 490 8.41 -0.50 -7.19
C ALA A 490 8.41 0.70 -8.13
N ALA A 491 7.71 0.61 -9.27
CA ALA A 491 7.52 1.75 -10.16
C ALA A 491 6.62 2.82 -9.52
N LEU A 492 5.53 2.41 -8.87
CA LEU A 492 4.64 3.30 -8.13
C LEU A 492 5.40 4.06 -7.02
N ALA A 493 6.24 3.37 -6.26
CA ALA A 493 7.06 3.97 -5.22
C ALA A 493 7.98 5.08 -5.77
N GLU A 494 8.54 4.88 -6.97
CA GLU A 494 9.36 5.90 -7.61
C GLU A 494 8.52 7.10 -8.08
N VAL A 495 7.31 6.89 -8.61
CA VAL A 495 6.36 7.97 -8.93
C VAL A 495 5.96 8.77 -7.68
N GLN A 496 5.78 8.09 -6.56
CA GLN A 496 5.37 8.64 -5.28
C GLN A 496 6.48 9.42 -4.55
N TRP A 497 7.74 9.03 -4.76
CA TRP A 497 8.88 9.50 -3.96
C TRP A 497 9.85 10.38 -4.74
N THR A 498 10.24 9.96 -5.95
CA THR A 498 11.35 10.56 -6.70
C THR A 498 10.86 11.76 -7.53
N PRO A 499 11.60 12.89 -7.53
CA PRO A 499 11.30 14.03 -8.40
C PRO A 499 11.30 13.64 -9.88
N VAL A 500 10.42 14.28 -10.67
CA VAL A 500 10.17 13.91 -12.08
C VAL A 500 11.44 13.99 -12.91
N GLU A 501 12.25 15.03 -12.70
CA GLU A 501 13.51 15.29 -13.39
C GLU A 501 14.60 14.23 -13.13
N ARG A 502 14.40 13.35 -12.13
CA ARG A 502 15.31 12.25 -11.80
C ARG A 502 14.82 10.89 -12.27
N LYS A 503 13.61 10.80 -12.83
CA LYS A 503 13.06 9.55 -13.35
C LYS A 503 13.74 9.19 -14.66
N ASP A 504 14.30 7.99 -14.71
CA ASP A 504 14.84 7.37 -15.92
C ASP A 504 14.50 5.87 -15.91
N PHE A 505 13.69 5.42 -16.88
CA PHE A 505 13.12 4.08 -16.86
C PHE A 505 14.19 2.98 -16.98
N ASP A 506 15.19 3.17 -17.85
CA ASP A 506 16.26 2.20 -18.04
C ASP A 506 17.13 2.03 -16.78
N SER A 507 17.44 3.13 -16.10
CA SER A 507 18.11 3.11 -14.80
C SER A 507 17.21 2.46 -13.74
N PHE A 508 15.91 2.75 -13.72
CA PHE A 508 14.95 2.14 -12.81
C PHE A 508 14.93 0.61 -12.97
N THR A 509 14.85 0.08 -14.19
CA THR A 509 14.78 -1.37 -14.42
C THR A 509 15.99 -2.11 -13.83
N LYS A 510 17.19 -1.51 -13.89
CA LYS A 510 18.43 -2.07 -13.30
C LYS A 510 18.39 -2.06 -11.77
N ARG A 511 17.93 -0.97 -11.16
CA ARG A 511 17.81 -0.87 -9.69
C ARG A 511 16.71 -1.81 -9.17
N ALA A 512 15.59 -1.89 -9.88
CA ALA A 512 14.49 -2.79 -9.59
C ALA A 512 14.91 -4.26 -9.74
N PHE A 513 15.76 -4.60 -10.72
CA PHE A 513 16.34 -5.95 -10.84
C PHE A 513 17.08 -6.33 -9.56
N ARG A 514 17.95 -5.45 -9.04
CA ARG A 514 18.67 -5.69 -7.78
C ARG A 514 17.72 -5.80 -6.58
N LEU A 515 16.65 -4.99 -6.55
CA LEU A 515 15.64 -5.09 -5.50
C LEU A 515 14.98 -6.49 -5.45
N THR A 516 14.88 -7.19 -6.57
CA THR A 516 14.33 -8.55 -6.58
C THR A 516 15.15 -9.56 -5.79
N ASP A 517 16.43 -9.31 -5.51
CA ASP A 517 17.22 -10.18 -4.63
C ASP A 517 16.63 -10.22 -3.21
N LEU A 518 16.04 -9.11 -2.76
CA LEU A 518 15.28 -9.07 -1.51
C LEU A 518 13.93 -9.79 -1.65
N TYR A 519 13.27 -9.71 -2.81
CA TYR A 519 12.03 -10.47 -3.04
C TYR A 519 12.30 -11.97 -2.96
N ASP A 520 13.33 -12.45 -3.65
CA ASP A 520 13.79 -13.84 -3.62
C ASP A 520 14.14 -14.24 -2.18
N ARG A 521 14.84 -13.39 -1.43
CA ARG A 521 15.20 -13.63 -0.02
C ARG A 521 14.00 -13.80 0.90
N TYR A 522 12.93 -13.05 0.66
CA TYR A 522 11.68 -13.08 1.44
C TYR A 522 10.63 -14.05 0.89
N GLY A 523 10.94 -14.72 -0.23
CA GLY A 523 10.05 -15.63 -0.93
C GLY A 523 8.79 -14.93 -1.45
N TYR A 524 8.88 -13.65 -1.82
CA TYR A 524 7.75 -12.96 -2.47
C TYR A 524 7.56 -13.50 -3.88
N GLN A 525 6.31 -13.71 -4.29
CA GLN A 525 5.98 -14.04 -5.68
C GLN A 525 5.86 -12.75 -6.49
N TYR A 526 6.56 -12.67 -7.61
CA TYR A 526 6.56 -11.45 -8.43
C TYR A 526 6.60 -11.79 -9.92
N ALA A 527 5.97 -10.93 -10.71
CA ALA A 527 5.99 -10.98 -12.16
C ALA A 527 7.39 -10.70 -12.71
N ARG A 528 7.82 -11.46 -13.73
CA ARG A 528 9.20 -11.43 -14.23
C ARG A 528 9.33 -10.85 -15.64
N HIS A 529 8.24 -10.32 -16.20
CA HIS A 529 8.20 -9.84 -17.59
C HIS A 529 9.19 -8.72 -17.88
N LEU A 530 9.53 -7.92 -16.86
CA LEU A 530 10.45 -6.79 -16.98
C LEU A 530 11.90 -7.21 -17.31
N TRP A 531 12.30 -8.44 -16.95
CA TRP A 531 13.69 -8.91 -17.08
C TRP A 531 13.75 -10.27 -17.77
N LYS A 532 14.30 -10.29 -18.99
CA LYS A 532 14.43 -11.52 -19.78
C LYS A 532 15.25 -12.59 -19.04
N GLU A 533 16.26 -12.18 -18.29
CA GLU A 533 17.15 -13.07 -17.53
C GLU A 533 16.47 -13.78 -16.37
N LYS A 534 15.32 -13.28 -15.88
CA LYS A 534 14.54 -13.92 -14.81
C LYS A 534 13.35 -14.72 -15.33
N GLN A 535 13.05 -14.65 -16.63
CA GLN A 535 12.00 -15.47 -17.23
C GLN A 535 12.38 -16.95 -17.09
N LEU A 536 11.48 -17.74 -16.54
CA LEU A 536 11.66 -19.19 -16.48
C LEU A 536 11.62 -19.73 -17.91
N SER A 537 12.56 -20.62 -18.25
CA SER A 537 12.48 -21.40 -19.48
C SER A 537 11.13 -22.12 -19.52
N THR A 538 10.39 -21.98 -20.62
CA THR A 538 9.11 -22.67 -20.84
C THR A 538 9.23 -24.20 -20.88
N GLY A 539 10.45 -24.74 -20.80
CA GLY A 539 10.74 -26.18 -20.69
C GLY A 539 10.89 -26.71 -19.26
N ASP A 540 10.95 -25.84 -18.24
CA ASP A 540 11.17 -26.25 -16.84
C ASP A 540 9.88 -26.29 -16.00
N THR A 541 8.70 -26.10 -16.61
CA THR A 541 7.41 -26.29 -15.94
C THR A 541 6.94 -27.74 -16.06
N TRP A 542 6.96 -28.47 -14.95
CA TRP A 542 6.12 -29.65 -14.69
C TRP A 542 5.05 -29.30 -13.67
#